data_AF-A0AAV7NMY3-F1
#
_entry.id   AF-A0AAV7NMY3-F1
#
_cell.length_a   1.000
_cell.length_b   1.000
_cell.length_c   1.000
_cell.angle_alpha   90.00
_cell.angle_beta   90.00
_cell.angle_gamma   90.00
#
_symmetry.space_group_name_H-M   'P 1'
#
loop_
_entity.id
_entity.type
_entity.pdbx_description
1 polymer ?
#
loop_
_entity_poly.entity_id
_entity_poly.type
_entity_poly.pdbx_seq_one_letter_code
_entity_poly.pdbx_strand_id
1 'polypeptide(L)'
;MILRPRRSLQPYTGCSRVRLWARMILERNFIHLFAHRMYSFFSAAHQTYARIDLFLTSPRITTLCISSAIGVASISDHSPLTLSVMLPAYKPSRLQWRLNTRLITYEDTLAEIRDTISHFLTMNDTPTINIATLWETLKAVVRGQFIVIAERQNAIRCDEHQQLEDDMRALEVTLR
;
A
#
# COMPACT_ATOMS: atom_id res chain seq x y z
N MET A 1 -19.47 -22.76 -1.31
CA MET A 1 -20.04 -22.58 -2.67
C MET A 1 -21.43 -22.00 -2.51
N ILE A 2 -21.59 -20.68 -2.62
CA ILE A 2 -22.89 -20.01 -2.68
C ILE A 2 -22.85 -19.12 -3.91
N LEU A 3 -23.35 -19.65 -5.02
CA LEU A 3 -23.57 -18.90 -6.25
C LEU A 3 -24.71 -17.91 -5.97
N ARG A 4 -24.41 -16.62 -5.84
CA ARG A 4 -25.45 -15.59 -5.86
C ARG A 4 -25.84 -15.32 -7.31
N PRO A 5 -27.14 -15.26 -7.64
CA PRO A 5 -27.59 -15.13 -9.02
C PRO A 5 -27.20 -13.77 -9.58
N ARG A 6 -26.83 -13.73 -10.87
CA ARG A 6 -26.75 -12.50 -11.67
C ARG A 6 -28.11 -11.82 -11.59
N ARG A 7 -28.24 -10.76 -10.76
CA ARG A 7 -29.39 -9.87 -10.82
C ARG A 7 -29.37 -9.20 -12.19
N SER A 8 -30.45 -9.39 -12.94
CA SER A 8 -30.78 -8.58 -14.11
C SER A 8 -30.78 -7.11 -13.68
N LEU A 9 -29.76 -6.37 -14.11
CA LEU A 9 -29.71 -4.92 -13.96
C LEU A 9 -30.87 -4.35 -14.77
N GLN A 10 -31.84 -3.74 -14.10
CA GLN A 10 -32.82 -2.90 -14.79
C GLN A 10 -32.07 -1.82 -15.59
N PRO A 11 -32.52 -1.46 -16.81
CA PRO A 11 -31.83 -0.48 -17.62
C PRO A 11 -31.82 0.87 -16.88
N TYR A 12 -30.62 1.38 -16.58
CA TYR A 12 -30.44 2.71 -15.98
C TYR A 12 -30.95 3.78 -16.96
N THR A 13 -32.03 4.47 -16.59
CA THR A 13 -32.69 5.55 -17.36
C THR A 13 -31.95 6.90 -17.29
N GLY A 14 -30.60 6.87 -17.25
CA GLY A 14 -29.76 8.05 -16.99
C GLY A 14 -29.08 8.68 -18.22
N CYS A 15 -28.46 9.84 -18.01
CA CYS A 15 -27.66 10.59 -18.99
C CYS A 15 -26.58 9.72 -19.67
N SER A 16 -26.20 10.04 -20.92
CA SER A 16 -25.23 9.30 -21.74
C SER A 16 -23.90 9.04 -21.01
N ARG A 17 -23.41 10.00 -20.21
CA ARG A 17 -22.16 9.87 -19.45
C ARG A 17 -22.25 8.83 -18.33
N VAL A 18 -23.37 8.75 -17.62
CA VAL A 18 -23.58 7.76 -16.54
C VAL A 18 -23.67 6.35 -17.13
N ARG A 19 -24.32 6.22 -18.30
CA ARG A 19 -24.39 4.94 -19.03
C ARG A 19 -23.00 4.48 -19.50
N LEU A 20 -22.19 5.39 -20.03
CA LEU A 20 -20.83 5.08 -20.47
C LEU A 20 -19.94 4.68 -19.28
N TRP A 21 -20.03 5.39 -18.17
CA TRP A 21 -19.31 5.06 -16.94
C TRP A 21 -19.71 3.68 -16.37
N ALA A 22 -21.01 3.40 -16.30
CA ALA A 22 -21.51 2.09 -15.85
C ALA A 22 -21.01 0.96 -16.78
N ARG A 23 -20.95 1.21 -18.08
CA ARG A 23 -20.39 0.26 -19.06
C ARG A 23 -18.90 0.02 -18.81
N MET A 24 -18.11 1.07 -18.59
CA MET A 24 -16.67 0.94 -18.30
C MET A 24 -16.40 0.11 -17.04
N ILE A 25 -17.21 0.28 -15.98
CA ILE A 25 -17.09 -0.52 -14.75
C ILE A 25 -17.33 -1.99 -15.02
N LEU A 26 -18.39 -2.31 -15.79
CA LEU A 26 -18.73 -3.68 -16.15
C LEU A 26 -17.64 -4.32 -17.04
N GLU A 27 -17.14 -3.60 -18.04
CA GLU A 27 -16.09 -4.08 -18.95
C GLU A 27 -14.77 -4.36 -18.22
N ARG A 28 -14.44 -3.54 -17.21
CA ARG A 28 -13.24 -3.72 -16.37
C ARG A 28 -13.45 -4.67 -15.18
N ASN A 29 -14.64 -5.26 -15.08
CA ASN A 29 -15.01 -6.20 -14.02
C ASN A 29 -14.83 -5.62 -12.61
N PHE A 30 -15.09 -4.32 -12.44
CA PHE A 30 -15.10 -3.71 -11.12
C PHE A 30 -16.41 -4.00 -10.39
N ILE A 31 -16.31 -4.27 -9.10
CA ILE A 31 -17.42 -4.47 -8.17
C ILE A 31 -17.53 -3.23 -7.29
N HIS A 32 -18.76 -2.77 -7.14
CA HIS A 32 -19.09 -1.72 -6.20
C HIS A 32 -19.35 -2.33 -4.81
N LEU A 33 -18.64 -1.86 -3.79
CA LEU A 33 -18.63 -2.50 -2.47
C LEU A 33 -19.88 -2.24 -1.61
N PHE A 34 -20.62 -1.16 -1.84
CA PHE A 34 -21.84 -0.88 -1.06
C PHE A 34 -23.09 -1.48 -1.70
N ALA A 35 -23.75 -2.39 -0.98
CA ALA A 35 -24.96 -3.07 -1.45
C ALA A 35 -26.27 -2.37 -1.02
N HIS A 36 -26.25 -1.57 0.04
CA HIS A 36 -27.44 -0.92 0.62
C HIS A 36 -27.62 0.52 0.14
N ARG A 37 -28.84 1.07 0.26
CA ARG A 37 -29.18 2.48 -0.04
C ARG A 37 -28.63 3.42 1.05
N MET A 38 -27.32 3.63 1.03
CA MET A 38 -26.62 4.65 1.82
C MET A 38 -26.24 5.83 0.92
N TYR A 39 -26.21 7.05 1.46
CA TYR A 39 -25.91 8.25 0.67
C TYR A 39 -24.69 8.94 1.29
N SER A 40 -23.83 9.51 0.45
CA SER A 40 -22.64 10.23 0.92
C SER A 40 -22.87 11.74 0.97
N PHE A 41 -23.86 12.26 0.24
CA PHE A 41 -24.06 13.69 0.07
C PHE A 41 -25.55 14.05 0.11
N PHE A 42 -25.85 15.24 0.66
CA PHE A 42 -27.20 15.82 0.64
C PHE A 42 -27.19 17.19 -0.03
N SER A 43 -28.00 17.34 -1.07
CA SER A 43 -28.20 18.61 -1.76
C SER A 43 -29.37 19.37 -1.15
N ALA A 44 -29.08 20.42 -0.38
CA ALA A 44 -30.12 21.27 0.22
C ALA A 44 -31.00 21.97 -0.84
N ALA A 45 -30.41 22.40 -1.95
CA ALA A 45 -31.14 23.10 -3.02
C ALA A 45 -32.22 22.23 -3.69
N HIS A 46 -31.96 20.92 -3.79
CA HIS A 46 -32.87 19.98 -4.44
C HIS A 46 -33.59 19.06 -3.46
N GLN A 47 -33.27 19.14 -2.16
CA GLN A 47 -33.77 18.24 -1.11
C GLN A 47 -33.57 16.76 -1.49
N THR A 48 -32.43 16.45 -2.11
CA THR A 48 -32.10 15.10 -2.59
C THR A 48 -30.83 14.56 -1.96
N TYR A 49 -30.82 13.25 -1.71
CA TYR A 49 -29.64 12.51 -1.29
C TYR A 49 -28.96 11.88 -2.50
N ALA A 50 -27.65 12.05 -2.61
CA ALA A 50 -26.83 11.46 -3.66
C ALA A 50 -25.72 10.58 -3.07
N ARG A 51 -25.30 9.59 -3.84
CA ARG A 51 -24.07 8.82 -3.58
C ARG A 51 -23.11 9.13 -4.71
N ILE A 52 -22.16 10.00 -4.42
CA ILE A 52 -21.15 10.46 -5.37
C ILE A 52 -19.77 9.90 -5.05
N ASP A 53 -19.58 9.42 -3.82
CA ASP A 53 -18.37 8.77 -3.37
C ASP A 53 -18.56 7.26 -3.37
N LEU A 54 -17.65 6.51 -4.01
CA LEU A 54 -17.77 5.07 -4.17
C LEU A 54 -16.42 4.36 -4.02
N PHE A 55 -16.43 3.16 -3.44
CA PHE A 55 -15.31 2.23 -3.56
C PHE A 55 -15.57 1.22 -4.68
N LEU A 56 -14.65 1.19 -5.64
CA LEU A 56 -14.63 0.23 -6.76
C LEU A 56 -13.44 -0.71 -6.59
N THR A 57 -13.69 -2.01 -6.54
CA THR A 57 -12.66 -3.03 -6.33
C THR A 57 -12.74 -4.13 -7.37
N SER A 58 -11.63 -4.84 -7.59
CA SER A 58 -11.67 -6.05 -8.41
C SER A 58 -12.28 -7.22 -7.63
N PRO A 59 -12.81 -8.27 -8.29
CA PRO A 59 -13.40 -9.41 -7.59
C PRO A 59 -12.38 -10.16 -6.72
N ARG A 60 -11.10 -10.12 -7.11
CA ARG A 60 -9.99 -10.72 -6.34
C ARG A 60 -9.71 -9.99 -5.03
N ILE A 61 -9.77 -8.65 -5.05
CA ILE A 61 -9.51 -7.85 -3.84
C ILE A 61 -10.75 -7.83 -2.95
N THR A 62 -11.95 -8.00 -3.52
CA THR A 62 -13.20 -8.00 -2.77
C THR A 62 -13.25 -9.09 -1.70
N THR A 63 -12.56 -10.22 -1.89
CA THR A 63 -12.46 -11.28 -0.85
C THR A 63 -11.59 -10.87 0.35
N LEU A 64 -10.75 -9.85 0.19
CA LEU A 64 -9.94 -9.28 1.26
C LEU A 64 -10.69 -8.17 2.01
N CYS A 65 -11.75 -7.61 1.43
CA CYS A 65 -12.56 -6.58 2.08
C CYS A 65 -13.40 -7.20 3.21
N ILE A 66 -13.22 -6.70 4.43
CA ILE A 66 -13.94 -7.15 5.63
C ILE A 66 -15.28 -6.41 5.74
N SER A 67 -15.24 -5.09 5.67
CA SER A 67 -16.41 -4.23 5.85
C SER A 67 -16.26 -2.91 5.12
N SER A 68 -17.38 -2.36 4.65
CA SER A 68 -17.47 -1.02 4.08
C SER A 68 -18.65 -0.29 4.69
N ALA A 69 -18.45 0.93 5.21
CA ALA A 69 -19.50 1.73 5.82
C ALA A 69 -19.41 3.20 5.40
N ILE A 70 -20.55 3.89 5.40
CA ILE A 70 -20.63 5.34 5.26
C ILE A 70 -20.91 5.90 6.65
N GLY A 71 -20.04 6.79 7.13
CA GLY A 71 -20.16 7.44 8.43
C GLY A 71 -21.15 8.60 8.41
N VAL A 72 -21.19 9.35 9.50
CA VAL A 72 -22.01 10.57 9.60
C VAL A 72 -21.19 11.77 9.12
N ALA A 73 -21.79 12.62 8.31
CA ALA A 73 -21.23 13.91 7.91
C ALA A 73 -21.18 14.85 9.13
N SER A 74 -20.00 14.99 9.75
CA SER A 74 -19.78 15.89 10.90
C SER A 74 -18.97 17.14 10.59
N ILE A 75 -18.09 17.08 9.58
CA ILE A 75 -17.12 18.15 9.27
C ILE A 75 -17.38 18.76 7.88
N SER A 76 -17.86 17.97 6.92
CA SER A 76 -18.16 18.38 5.54
C SER A 76 -19.59 17.98 5.17
N ASP A 77 -20.13 18.59 4.13
CA ASP A 77 -21.33 18.20 3.40
C ASP A 77 -21.26 16.78 2.78
N HIS A 78 -20.08 16.16 2.80
CA HIS A 78 -19.88 14.75 2.50
C HIS A 78 -19.70 13.89 3.76
N SER A 79 -20.36 12.74 3.76
CA SER A 79 -20.18 11.69 4.75
C SER A 79 -18.91 10.88 4.45
N PRO A 80 -18.05 10.58 5.44
CA PRO A 80 -16.82 9.82 5.21
C PRO A 80 -17.13 8.37 4.84
N LEU A 81 -16.32 7.77 3.97
CA LEU A 81 -16.43 6.37 3.57
C LEU A 81 -15.28 5.59 4.18
N THR A 82 -15.61 4.49 4.85
CA THR A 82 -14.65 3.62 5.51
C THR A 82 -14.64 2.25 4.84
N LEU A 83 -13.45 1.71 4.62
CA LEU A 83 -13.22 0.38 4.05
C LEU A 83 -12.15 -0.32 4.88
N SER A 84 -12.52 -1.45 5.48
CA SER A 84 -11.59 -2.31 6.21
C SER A 84 -11.18 -3.47 5.31
N VAL A 85 -9.87 -3.67 5.14
CA VAL A 85 -9.31 -4.73 4.29
C VAL A 85 -8.34 -5.57 5.11
N MET A 86 -8.50 -6.90 5.03
CA MET A 86 -7.55 -7.86 5.57
C MET A 86 -6.46 -8.11 4.52
N LEU A 87 -5.30 -7.48 4.69
CA LEU A 87 -4.13 -7.83 3.90
C LEU A 87 -3.46 -9.06 4.53
N PRO A 88 -3.34 -10.19 3.80
CA PRO A 88 -2.59 -11.32 4.31
C PRO A 88 -1.16 -10.86 4.59
N ALA A 89 -0.56 -11.33 5.70
CA ALA A 89 0.83 -11.10 6.00
C ALA A 89 1.67 -11.43 4.76
N TYR A 90 2.54 -10.50 4.36
CA TYR A 90 3.38 -10.67 3.18
C TYR A 90 4.19 -11.96 3.32
N LYS A 91 3.80 -13.00 2.58
CA LYS A 91 4.60 -14.20 2.38
C LYS A 91 5.31 -14.05 1.05
N PRO A 92 6.61 -13.66 1.01
CA PRO A 92 7.33 -13.61 -0.24
C PRO A 92 7.29 -15.01 -0.87
N SER A 93 6.69 -15.14 -2.06
CA SER A 93 6.56 -16.45 -2.72
C SER A 93 7.89 -17.01 -3.23
N ARG A 94 8.99 -16.24 -3.10
CA ARG A 94 10.35 -16.64 -3.45
C ARG A 94 11.31 -16.23 -2.33
N LEU A 95 12.07 -17.20 -1.84
CA LEU A 95 13.19 -17.04 -0.88
C LEU A 95 14.41 -16.30 -1.47
N GLN A 96 14.26 -15.66 -2.63
CA GLN A 96 15.34 -14.90 -3.26
C GLN A 96 15.34 -13.49 -2.69
N TRP A 97 16.33 -13.19 -1.86
CA TRP A 97 16.62 -11.82 -1.44
C TRP A 97 16.72 -10.88 -2.64
N ARG A 98 16.25 -9.66 -2.42
CA ARG A 98 16.34 -8.56 -3.37
C ARG A 98 16.87 -7.34 -2.63
N LEU A 99 17.78 -6.62 -3.27
CA LEU A 99 18.30 -5.37 -2.75
C LEU A 99 17.17 -4.32 -2.68
N ASN A 100 17.02 -3.66 -1.53
CA ASN A 100 16.15 -2.50 -1.41
C ASN A 100 16.80 -1.31 -2.13
N THR A 101 16.27 -0.95 -3.31
CA THR A 101 16.84 0.09 -4.17
C THR A 101 16.86 1.49 -3.53
N ARG A 102 16.00 1.74 -2.53
CA ARG A 102 16.03 3.00 -1.76
C ARG A 102 17.30 3.17 -0.95
N LEU A 103 17.97 2.08 -0.57
CA LEU A 103 19.23 2.21 0.19
C LEU A 103 20.34 2.84 -0.64
N ILE A 104 20.29 2.66 -1.97
CA ILE A 104 21.29 3.19 -2.90
C ILE A 104 21.12 4.72 -3.07
N THR A 105 19.98 5.30 -2.71
CA THR A 105 19.76 6.74 -2.85
C THR A 105 20.36 7.57 -1.71
N TYR A 106 20.75 6.94 -0.60
CA TYR A 106 21.38 7.64 0.53
C TYR A 106 22.89 7.67 0.35
N GLU A 107 23.48 8.87 0.33
CA GLU A 107 24.93 9.04 0.17
C GLU A 107 25.71 8.36 1.30
N ASP A 108 25.21 8.40 2.55
CA ASP A 108 25.84 7.72 3.69
C ASP A 108 25.95 6.21 3.46
N THR A 109 24.90 5.60 2.89
CA THR A 109 24.92 4.17 2.55
C THR A 109 25.96 3.88 1.47
N LEU A 110 26.07 4.75 0.46
CA LEU A 110 27.07 4.59 -0.60
C LEU A 110 28.50 4.72 -0.05
N ALA A 111 28.73 5.65 0.87
CA ALA A 111 30.02 5.80 1.55
C ALA A 111 30.38 4.54 2.33
N GLU A 112 29.48 4.04 3.19
CA GLU A 112 29.71 2.82 3.97
C GLU A 112 30.02 1.60 3.08
N ILE A 113 29.31 1.46 1.95
CA ILE A 113 29.53 0.35 1.02
C ILE A 113 30.86 0.49 0.27
N ARG A 114 31.24 1.70 -0.14
CA ARG A 114 32.55 1.96 -0.77
C ARG A 114 33.70 1.63 0.17
N ASP A 115 33.58 2.03 1.44
CA ASP A 115 34.58 1.72 2.47
C ASP A 115 34.66 0.20 2.71
N THR A 116 33.52 -0.47 2.77
CA THR A 116 33.44 -1.93 2.90
C THR A 116 34.14 -2.65 1.75
N ILE A 117 33.87 -2.23 0.50
CA ILE A 117 34.50 -2.81 -0.69
C ILE A 117 36.01 -2.58 -0.67
N SER A 118 36.43 -1.35 -0.34
CA SER A 118 37.85 -0.97 -0.31
C SER A 118 38.61 -1.78 0.74
N HIS A 119 38.07 -1.87 1.95
CA HIS A 119 38.63 -2.68 3.04
C HIS A 119 38.70 -4.16 2.67
N PHE A 120 37.64 -4.70 2.06
CA PHE A 120 37.62 -6.09 1.62
C PHE A 120 38.73 -6.38 0.61
N LEU A 121 38.89 -5.53 -0.41
CA LEU A 121 39.91 -5.71 -1.44
C LEU A 121 41.32 -5.59 -0.86
N THR A 122 41.59 -4.62 0.00
CA THR A 122 42.91 -4.47 0.65
C THR A 122 43.32 -5.72 1.44
N MET A 123 42.38 -6.42 2.05
CA MET A 123 42.66 -7.60 2.88
C MET A 123 42.71 -8.91 2.10
N ASN A 124 41.96 -9.02 0.99
CA ASN A 124 41.72 -10.29 0.32
C ASN A 124 42.28 -10.37 -1.10
N ASP A 125 42.69 -9.26 -1.71
CA ASP A 125 43.32 -9.24 -3.04
C ASP A 125 44.78 -9.71 -2.95
N THR A 126 44.96 -11.03 -2.94
CA THR A 126 46.27 -11.68 -2.87
C THR A 126 46.48 -12.52 -4.12
N PRO A 127 47.73 -12.66 -4.61
CA PRO A 127 48.02 -13.37 -5.87
C PRO A 127 47.70 -14.87 -5.83
N THR A 128 47.38 -15.43 -4.66
CA THR A 128 47.02 -16.82 -4.45
C THR A 128 45.52 -17.09 -4.64
N ILE A 129 44.66 -16.06 -4.54
CA ILE A 129 43.22 -16.21 -4.59
C ILE A 129 42.71 -16.06 -6.03
N ASN A 130 41.82 -16.96 -6.44
CA ASN A 130 41.16 -16.87 -7.74
C ASN A 130 40.19 -15.66 -7.76
N ILE A 131 40.25 -14.87 -8.82
CA ILE A 131 39.36 -13.72 -9.08
C ILE A 131 37.88 -14.10 -8.98
N ALA A 132 37.50 -15.29 -9.45
CA ALA A 132 36.12 -15.77 -9.32
C ALA A 132 35.68 -15.91 -7.85
N THR A 133 36.54 -16.50 -7.02
CA THR A 133 36.29 -16.64 -5.57
C THR A 133 36.27 -15.28 -4.88
N LEU A 134 37.19 -14.37 -5.23
CA LEU A 134 37.22 -13.01 -4.72
C LEU A 134 35.91 -12.26 -5.02
N TRP A 135 35.39 -12.39 -6.25
CA TRP A 135 34.14 -11.76 -6.64
C TRP A 135 32.91 -12.34 -5.93
N GLU A 136 32.81 -13.67 -5.82
CA GLU A 136 31.68 -14.30 -5.12
C GLU A 136 31.65 -13.94 -3.63
N THR A 137 32.82 -13.90 -2.99
CA THR A 137 32.95 -13.50 -1.58
C THR A 137 32.66 -12.02 -1.36
N LEU A 138 33.16 -11.13 -2.22
CA LEU A 138 32.83 -9.71 -2.17
C LEU A 138 31.32 -9.47 -2.26
N LYS A 139 30.63 -10.13 -3.21
CA LYS A 139 29.17 -10.03 -3.35
C LYS A 139 28.45 -10.46 -2.07
N ALA A 140 28.89 -11.54 -1.43
CA ALA A 140 28.30 -12.01 -0.18
C ALA A 140 28.48 -10.99 0.95
N VAL A 141 29.68 -10.39 1.08
CA VAL A 141 29.99 -9.35 2.07
C VAL A 141 29.14 -8.10 1.85
N VAL A 142 29.14 -7.55 0.62
CA VAL A 142 28.36 -6.35 0.27
C VAL A 142 26.87 -6.57 0.50
N ARG A 143 26.36 -7.76 0.16
CA ARG A 143 24.97 -8.14 0.45
C ARG A 143 24.68 -8.17 1.94
N GLY A 144 25.58 -8.74 2.75
CA GLY A 144 25.46 -8.72 4.22
C GLY A 144 25.39 -7.29 4.75
N GLN A 145 26.24 -6.40 4.24
CA GLN A 145 26.24 -4.98 4.61
C GLN A 145 24.92 -4.30 4.27
N PHE A 146 24.37 -4.53 3.08
CA PHE A 146 23.05 -4.00 2.72
C PHE A 146 21.92 -4.51 3.61
N ILE A 147 21.98 -5.76 4.09
CA ILE A 147 20.99 -6.30 5.02
C ILE A 147 21.05 -5.58 6.36
N VAL A 148 22.25 -5.36 6.90
CA VAL A 148 22.45 -4.63 8.16
C VAL A 148 21.93 -3.19 8.05
N ILE A 149 22.28 -2.49 6.97
CA ILE A 149 21.81 -1.12 6.74
C ILE A 149 20.28 -1.08 6.58
N ALA A 150 19.70 -2.05 5.86
CA ALA A 150 18.25 -2.15 5.70
C ALA A 150 17.54 -2.29 7.06
N GLU A 151 18.06 -3.14 7.93
CA GLU A 151 17.49 -3.38 9.26
C GLU A 151 17.60 -2.14 10.14
N ARG A 152 18.77 -1.49 10.16
CA ARG A 152 18.99 -0.22 10.86
C ARG A 152 17.99 0.86 10.41
N GLN A 153 17.81 1.01 9.10
CA GLN A 153 16.86 1.99 8.55
C GLN A 153 15.41 1.64 8.87
N ASN A 154 15.08 0.35 8.95
CA ASN A 154 13.75 -0.10 9.33
C ASN A 154 13.45 0.22 10.80
N ALA A 155 14.42 0.00 11.70
CA ALA A 155 14.29 0.38 13.11
C ALA A 155 14.04 1.88 13.28
N ILE A 156 14.86 2.73 12.64
CA ILE A 156 14.68 4.19 12.68
C ILE A 156 13.27 4.60 12.23
N ARG A 157 12.79 4.04 11.12
CA ARG A 157 11.46 4.34 10.59
C ARG A 157 10.33 3.87 11.51
N CYS A 158 10.51 2.74 12.18
CA CYS A 158 9.55 2.25 13.18
C CYS A 158 9.48 3.21 14.38
N ASP A 159 10.64 3.71 14.84
CA ASP A 159 10.70 4.67 15.93
C ASP A 159 10.07 6.02 15.55
N GLU A 160 10.36 6.55 14.36
CA GLU A 160 9.73 7.76 13.83
C GLU A 160 8.21 7.61 13.73
N HIS A 161 7.73 6.46 13.26
CA HIS A 161 6.30 6.19 13.16
C HIS A 161 5.63 6.17 14.54
N GLN A 162 6.27 5.52 15.52
CA GLN A 162 5.76 5.45 16.89
C GLN A 162 5.68 6.85 17.52
N GLN A 163 6.70 7.68 17.34
CA GLN A 163 6.71 9.06 17.82
C GLN A 163 5.55 9.87 17.23
N LEU A 164 5.34 9.77 15.92
CA LEU A 164 4.23 10.47 15.25
C LEU A 164 2.85 9.99 15.74
N GLU A 165 2.68 8.69 16.00
CA GLU A 165 1.44 8.16 16.55
C GLU A 165 1.17 8.68 17.98
N ASP A 166 2.22 8.75 18.81
CA ASP A 166 2.11 9.26 20.18
C ASP A 166 1.83 10.78 20.20
N ASP A 167 2.47 11.55 19.31
CA ASP A 167 2.19 12.98 19.11
C ASP A 167 0.75 13.23 18.67
N MET A 168 0.25 12.44 17.70
CA MET A 168 -1.14 12.50 17.27
C MET A 168 -2.10 12.22 18.43
N ARG A 169 -1.81 11.20 19.24
CA ARG A 169 -2.63 10.85 20.42
C ARG A 169 -2.63 11.97 21.46
N ALA A 170 -1.49 12.61 21.70
CA ALA A 170 -1.38 13.74 22.64
C ALA A 170 -2.20 14.95 22.16
N LEU A 171 -2.15 15.26 20.86
CA LEU A 171 -2.93 16.33 20.25
C LEU A 171 -4.44 16.06 20.32
N GLU A 172 -4.87 14.82 20.07
CA GLU A 172 -6.28 14.43 20.19
C GLU A 172 -6.84 14.62 21.61
N VAL A 173 -6.03 14.37 22.64
CA VAL A 173 -6.42 14.61 24.05
C VAL A 173 -6.51 16.11 24.34
N THR A 174 -5.59 16.91 23.81
CA THR A 174 -5.54 18.36 24.04
C THR A 174 -6.69 19.11 23.35
N LEU A 175 -7.18 18.58 22.22
CA LEU A 175 -8.27 19.17 21.43
C LEU A 175 -9.68 18.72 21.89
N ARG A 176 -9.78 17.86 22.91
CA ARG A 176 -11.05 17.46 23.54
C ARG A 176 -11.32 18.27 24.81
#